data_AF-A0A955JAD0-F1
#
_entry.id   AF-A0A955JAD0-F1
#
_cell.length_a   1.000
_cell.length_b   1.000
_cell.length_c   1.000
_cell.angle_alpha   90.00
_cell.angle_beta   90.00
_cell.angle_gamma   90.00
#
_symmetry.space_group_name_H-M   'P 1'
#
loop_
_entity.id
_entity.type
_entity.pdbx_description
1 polymer ?
#
loop_
_entity_poly.entity_id
_entity_poly.type
_entity_poly.pdbx_seq_one_letter_code
_entity_poly.pdbx_strand_id
1 'polypeptide(L)'
;MTCRSPVLALVALFTLAGCGDANTPPAQRGPAPDLGVPQEHRDETAVHHQHGKHGGHVKPIQPGVASAEIVLDKAEGRLNVWLLDGASQPLAVKVAPRLGLEGEGDPVTVTGVAGDGTGAWTFEHEALREG
;
A
#
# COMPACT_ATOMS: atom_id res chain seq x y z
N MET A 1 44.57 -19.49 4.15
CA MET A 1 43.59 -19.39 5.25
C MET A 1 42.21 -19.54 4.65
N THR A 2 41.61 -20.71 4.85
CA THR A 2 40.27 -21.12 4.44
C THR A 2 39.26 -20.80 5.55
N CYS A 3 38.07 -20.33 5.19
CA CYS A 3 36.78 -20.62 5.84
C CYS A 3 35.69 -19.77 5.18
N ARG A 4 34.45 -20.20 4.98
CA ARG A 4 33.78 -21.50 4.87
C ARG A 4 32.33 -21.08 4.55
N SER A 5 31.74 -21.58 3.47
CA SER A 5 30.30 -21.47 3.23
C SER A 5 29.53 -22.23 4.31
N PRO A 6 28.29 -21.83 4.64
CA PRO A 6 27.27 -22.75 5.07
C PRO A 6 26.26 -23.00 3.95
N VAL A 7 25.83 -24.25 3.95
CA VAL A 7 24.98 -24.97 3.03
C VAL A 7 23.55 -25.01 3.58
N LEU A 8 22.57 -24.93 2.65
CA LEU A 8 21.19 -25.45 2.68
C LEU A 8 20.23 -25.10 3.84
N ALA A 9 19.04 -24.65 3.45
CA ALA A 9 17.81 -25.33 3.87
C ALA A 9 16.70 -25.15 2.82
N LEU A 10 16.22 -26.30 2.34
CA LEU A 10 15.08 -26.52 1.46
C LEU A 10 13.80 -26.46 2.32
N VAL A 11 12.76 -25.73 1.89
CA VAL A 11 11.40 -25.91 2.43
C VAL A 11 10.42 -25.97 1.26
N ALA A 12 9.52 -26.95 1.35
CA ALA A 12 8.65 -27.43 0.31
C ALA A 12 7.15 -27.21 0.69
N LEU A 13 6.29 -27.20 -0.34
CA LEU A 13 4.81 -27.36 -0.37
C LEU A 13 3.96 -26.21 0.24
N PHE A 14 2.81 -25.81 -0.33
CA PHE A 14 1.65 -26.62 -0.78
C PHE A 14 0.95 -26.04 -2.02
N THR A 15 0.55 -26.93 -2.93
CA THR A 15 -0.45 -26.72 -3.98
C THR A 15 -1.87 -26.89 -3.42
N LEU A 16 -2.75 -25.92 -3.64
CA LEU A 16 -4.20 -26.17 -3.66
C LEU A 16 -4.68 -26.13 -5.11
N ALA A 17 -4.80 -27.32 -5.71
CA ALA A 17 -5.68 -27.52 -6.85
C ALA A 17 -7.11 -27.56 -6.31
N GLY A 18 -7.89 -26.51 -6.56
CA GLY A 18 -9.33 -26.53 -6.33
C GLY A 18 -9.99 -27.45 -7.36
N CYS A 19 -10.58 -28.55 -6.89
CA CYS A 19 -11.49 -29.37 -7.67
C CYS A 19 -12.74 -28.53 -8.00
N GLY A 20 -12.90 -28.15 -9.26
CA GLY A 20 -14.16 -27.63 -9.77
C GLY A 20 -15.10 -28.78 -10.06
N ASP A 21 -16.05 -29.07 -9.16
CA ASP A 21 -17.17 -29.94 -9.46
C ASP A 21 -18.12 -29.24 -10.44
N ALA A 22 -18.09 -29.71 -11.69
CA ALA A 22 -19.07 -29.38 -12.71
C ALA A 22 -20.33 -30.22 -12.50
N ASN A 23 -21.34 -29.69 -11.78
CA ASN A 23 -22.75 -30.07 -11.98
C ASN A 23 -23.70 -29.20 -11.14
N THR A 24 -24.12 -28.06 -11.69
CA THR A 24 -25.34 -27.40 -11.22
C THR A 24 -26.17 -27.01 -12.44
N PRO A 25 -27.40 -27.54 -12.61
CA PRO A 25 -28.26 -27.11 -13.70
C PRO A 25 -28.67 -25.64 -13.52
N PRO A 26 -28.95 -24.90 -14.61
CA PRO A 26 -29.29 -23.50 -14.53
C PRO A 26 -30.59 -23.30 -13.75
N ALA A 27 -30.52 -22.51 -12.68
CA ALA A 27 -31.70 -22.09 -11.94
C ALA A 27 -32.63 -21.30 -12.89
N GLN A 28 -33.90 -21.74 -12.96
CA GLN A 28 -34.95 -21.09 -13.71
C GLN A 28 -35.14 -19.64 -13.24
N ARG A 29 -35.17 -18.73 -14.21
CA ARG A 29 -35.43 -17.30 -13.99
C ARG A 29 -36.92 -17.12 -13.64
N GLY A 30 -37.23 -16.94 -12.37
CA GLY A 30 -38.56 -16.55 -11.90
C GLY A 30 -38.89 -15.10 -12.28
N PRO A 31 -40.19 -14.75 -12.42
CA PRO A 31 -40.61 -13.39 -12.74
C PRO A 31 -40.26 -12.42 -11.61
N ALA A 32 -39.80 -11.23 -11.99
CA ALA A 32 -39.43 -10.17 -11.08
C ALA A 32 -40.65 -9.64 -10.31
N PRO A 33 -40.62 -9.58 -8.97
CA PRO A 33 -41.50 -8.71 -8.23
C PRO A 33 -40.93 -7.29 -8.25
N ASP A 34 -41.68 -6.43 -8.92
CA ASP A 34 -41.70 -4.99 -8.79
C ASP A 34 -42.09 -4.59 -7.34
N LEU A 35 -41.85 -3.31 -7.02
CA LEU A 35 -42.37 -2.51 -5.90
C LEU A 35 -41.38 -2.19 -4.76
N GLY A 36 -40.78 -1.00 -4.89
CA GLY A 36 -40.51 -0.12 -3.76
C GLY A 36 -39.03 0.11 -3.48
N VAL A 37 -38.46 1.15 -4.08
CA VAL A 37 -37.12 1.64 -3.72
C VAL A 37 -37.28 2.77 -2.71
N PRO A 38 -37.09 2.56 -1.39
CA PRO A 38 -36.21 3.44 -0.67
C PRO A 38 -34.82 3.12 -1.19
N GLN A 39 -34.22 4.07 -1.91
CA GLN A 39 -32.80 4.00 -2.21
C GLN A 39 -32.13 4.28 -0.87
N GLU A 40 -32.11 3.29 0.02
CA GLU A 40 -31.18 3.27 1.13
C GLU A 40 -29.83 3.37 0.45
N HIS A 41 -29.27 4.58 0.60
CA HIS A 41 -27.88 4.90 0.43
C HIS A 41 -27.11 3.68 0.91
N ARG A 42 -26.68 2.82 -0.02
CA ARG A 42 -25.66 1.83 0.32
C ARG A 42 -24.52 2.71 0.78
N ASP A 43 -24.25 2.64 2.08
CA ASP A 43 -22.93 2.86 2.62
C ASP A 43 -21.97 2.11 1.67
N GLU A 44 -21.47 2.82 0.66
CA GLU A 44 -20.06 2.74 0.38
C GLU A 44 -19.44 2.93 1.74
N THR A 45 -18.99 1.82 2.34
CA THR A 45 -18.04 1.82 3.43
C THR A 45 -16.96 2.79 3.00
N ALA A 46 -17.12 4.06 3.40
CA ALA A 46 -16.19 5.10 3.11
C ALA A 46 -14.90 4.55 3.66
N VAL A 47 -13.99 4.20 2.76
CA VAL A 47 -12.68 3.71 3.16
C VAL A 47 -12.08 4.91 3.86
N HIS A 48 -12.26 4.99 5.17
CA HIS A 48 -11.78 6.09 5.98
C HIS A 48 -10.28 6.09 5.77
N HIS A 49 -9.81 7.01 4.93
CA HIS A 49 -8.41 7.16 4.67
C HIS A 49 -7.78 7.53 5.99
N GLN A 50 -6.92 6.65 6.51
CA GLN A 50 -6.20 6.96 7.72
C GLN A 50 -5.26 8.13 7.41
N HIS A 51 -5.49 9.24 8.09
CA HIS A 51 -4.59 10.38 8.04
C HIS A 51 -3.50 10.20 9.09
N GLY A 52 -2.26 10.47 8.69
CA GLY A 52 -1.12 10.40 9.59
C GLY A 52 -0.91 11.72 10.34
N LYS A 53 0.13 11.75 11.17
CA LYS A 53 0.40 12.88 12.08
C LYS A 53 0.85 14.15 11.34
N HIS A 54 1.29 14.02 10.09
CA HIS A 54 1.70 15.12 9.22
C HIS A 54 0.58 15.52 8.25
N GLY A 55 -0.64 15.00 8.43
CA GLY A 55 -1.80 15.29 7.57
C GLY A 55 -1.80 14.49 6.27
N GLY A 56 -0.86 13.54 6.10
CA GLY A 56 -0.73 12.74 4.90
C GLY A 56 -1.68 11.55 4.85
N HIS A 57 -1.67 10.84 3.73
CA HIS A 57 -2.35 9.55 3.59
C HIS A 57 -1.45 8.44 4.11
N VAL A 58 -1.98 7.59 4.99
CA VAL A 58 -1.27 6.41 5.48
C VAL A 58 -1.62 5.20 4.62
N LYS A 59 -0.59 4.50 4.14
CA LYS A 59 -0.71 3.25 3.39
C LYS A 59 0.07 2.14 4.08
N PRO A 60 -0.55 0.99 4.38
CA PRO A 60 0.18 -0.15 4.91
C PRO A 60 1.15 -0.67 3.84
N ILE A 61 2.42 -0.85 4.22
CA ILE A 61 3.40 -1.56 3.40
C ILE A 61 3.31 -3.05 3.72
N GLN A 62 3.28 -3.36 5.03
CA GLN A 62 3.03 -4.68 5.57
C GLN A 62 2.06 -4.53 6.74
N PRO A 63 0.82 -5.04 6.63
CA PRO A 63 -0.19 -4.87 7.66
C PRO A 63 0.30 -5.27 9.06
N GLY A 64 0.14 -4.37 10.02
CA GLY A 64 0.57 -4.57 11.42
C GLY A 64 2.08 -4.46 11.67
N VAL A 65 2.90 -4.27 10.64
CA VAL A 65 4.37 -4.21 10.76
C VAL A 65 4.91 -2.85 10.35
N ALA A 66 4.50 -2.35 9.18
CA ALA A 66 5.00 -1.09 8.66
C ALA A 66 3.97 -0.38 7.77
N SER A 67 4.00 0.94 7.81
CA SER A 67 3.22 1.81 6.94
C SER A 67 4.05 2.98 6.42
N ALA A 68 3.57 3.63 5.38
CA ALA A 68 4.08 4.89 4.88
C ALA A 68 3.01 5.97 5.05
N GLU A 69 3.36 7.10 5.65
CA GLU A 69 2.58 8.32 5.52
C GLU A 69 3.13 9.14 4.35
N ILE A 70 2.26 9.54 3.44
CA ILE A 70 2.60 10.28 2.22
C ILE A 70 1.91 11.65 2.27
N VAL A 71 2.70 12.72 2.22
CA VAL A 71 2.22 14.11 2.16
C VAL A 71 2.67 14.73 0.84
N LEU A 72 1.72 15.26 0.07
CA LEU A 72 1.99 16.03 -1.13
C LEU A 72 1.91 17.52 -0.80
N ASP A 73 3.04 18.22 -0.90
CA ASP A 73 3.09 19.68 -0.94
C ASP A 73 3.09 20.16 -2.40
N LYS A 74 1.91 20.55 -2.89
CA LYS A 74 1.74 21.05 -4.26
C LYS A 74 2.40 22.41 -4.47
N ALA A 75 2.45 23.27 -3.46
CA ALA A 75 3.05 24.59 -3.61
C ALA A 75 4.56 24.46 -3.88
N GLU A 76 5.19 23.53 -3.18
CA GLU A 76 6.62 23.30 -3.28
C GLU A 76 6.99 22.24 -4.33
N GLY A 77 6.02 21.51 -4.87
CA GLY A 77 6.26 20.43 -5.84
C GLY A 77 7.00 19.26 -5.20
N ARG A 78 6.64 18.94 -3.96
CA ARG A 78 7.37 18.05 -3.08
C ARG A 78 6.47 16.97 -2.50
N LEU A 79 6.95 15.74 -2.49
CA LEU A 79 6.31 14.60 -1.85
C LEU A 79 7.19 14.14 -0.70
N ASN A 80 6.64 14.20 0.51
CA ASN A 80 7.29 13.71 1.72
C ASN A 80 6.72 12.35 2.12
N VAL A 81 7.60 11.44 2.52
CA VAL A 81 7.27 10.08 2.95
C VAL A 81 7.88 9.82 4.32
N TRP A 82 7.04 9.43 5.29
CA TRP A 82 7.50 8.90 6.56
C TRP A 82 7.25 7.41 6.59
N LEU A 83 8.32 6.64 6.81
CA LEU A 83 8.18 5.22 7.14
C LEU A 83 7.87 5.09 8.62
N LEU A 84 6.85 4.30 8.94
CA LEU A 84 6.32 4.12 10.28
C LEU A 84 6.27 2.64 10.63
N ASP A 85 6.54 2.30 11.89
CA ASP A 85 6.35 0.94 12.42
C ASP A 85 4.87 0.63 12.73
N GLY A 86 4.59 -0.59 13.24
CA GLY A 86 3.25 -1.01 13.62
C GLY A 86 2.60 -0.17 14.74
N ALA A 87 3.38 0.63 15.47
CA ALA A 87 2.94 1.57 16.49
C ALA A 87 2.89 3.03 15.97
N SER A 88 3.00 3.23 14.65
CA SER A 88 3.02 4.54 14.00
C SER A 88 4.18 5.45 14.44
N GLN A 89 5.30 4.86 14.88
CA GLN A 89 6.54 5.58 15.20
C GLN A 89 7.49 5.61 14.00
N PRO A 90 8.32 6.66 13.84
CA PRO A 90 9.30 6.73 12.75
C PRO A 90 10.20 5.51 12.70
N LEU A 91 10.26 4.89 11.53
CA LEU A 91 11.07 3.72 11.26
C LEU A 91 12.35 4.11 10.52
N ALA A 92 13.49 3.95 11.19
CA ALA A 92 14.80 4.15 10.61
C ALA A 92 15.14 3.04 9.62
N VAL A 93 15.37 3.39 8.35
CA VAL A 93 15.84 2.45 7.32
C VAL A 93 17.24 2.82 6.83
N LYS A 94 18.07 1.79 6.59
CA LYS A 94 19.46 1.97 6.14
C LYS A 94 19.58 2.26 4.64
N VAL A 95 18.56 1.90 3.88
CA VAL A 95 18.51 2.04 2.43
C VAL A 95 17.32 2.94 2.13
N ALA A 96 17.54 3.95 1.28
CA ALA A 96 16.46 4.82 0.84
C ALA A 96 15.36 4.00 0.17
N PRO A 97 14.08 4.22 0.52
CA PRO A 97 12.99 3.56 -0.18
C PRO A 97 12.93 4.04 -1.63
N ARG A 98 12.27 3.25 -2.48
CA ARG A 98 11.94 3.65 -3.85
C ARG A 98 10.43 3.80 -3.93
N LEU A 99 9.98 4.86 -4.60
CA LEU A 99 8.56 5.10 -4.82
C LEU A 99 8.23 4.75 -6.26
N GLY A 100 7.34 3.77 -6.44
CA GLY A 100 6.73 3.47 -7.72
C GLY A 100 5.31 4.00 -7.75
N LEU A 101 4.89 4.54 -8.89
CA LEU A 101 3.48 4.75 -9.18
C LEU A 101 2.95 3.44 -9.78
N GLU A 102 1.78 3.01 -9.34
CA GLU A 102 1.17 1.79 -9.90
C GLU A 102 0.93 1.97 -11.39
N GLY A 103 1.50 1.07 -12.19
CA GLY A 103 1.28 1.01 -13.64
C GLY A 103 2.21 1.87 -14.50
N GLU A 104 3.16 2.61 -13.93
CA GLU A 104 3.99 3.53 -14.72
C GLU A 104 5.44 3.69 -14.24
N GLY A 105 6.36 3.71 -15.22
CA GLY A 105 7.71 4.26 -15.09
C GLY A 105 8.70 3.47 -14.21
N ASP A 106 9.94 3.98 -14.18
CA ASP A 106 10.94 3.52 -13.23
C ASP A 106 10.66 4.13 -11.85
N PRO A 107 10.74 3.35 -10.76
CA PRO A 107 10.49 3.88 -9.44
C PRO A 107 11.60 4.87 -9.04
N VAL A 108 11.17 6.02 -8.51
CA VAL A 108 12.03 7.14 -8.15
C VAL A 108 12.70 6.90 -6.81
N THR A 109 13.94 7.36 -6.69
CA THR A 109 14.68 7.35 -5.43
C THR A 109 14.33 8.61 -4.65
N VAL A 110 13.97 8.45 -3.38
CA VAL A 110 13.78 9.59 -2.45
C VAL A 110 15.06 9.90 -1.69
N THR A 111 15.18 11.13 -1.22
CA THR A 111 16.32 11.61 -0.43
C THR A 111 15.92 11.74 1.03
N GLY A 112 16.79 11.37 1.97
CA GLY A 112 16.51 11.52 3.39
C GLY A 112 16.38 12.99 3.78
N VAL A 113 15.36 13.34 4.56
CA VAL A 113 15.19 14.71 5.05
C VAL A 113 16.11 14.93 6.26
N ALA A 114 17.00 15.92 6.16
CA ALA A 114 17.89 16.27 7.24
C ALA A 114 17.12 16.99 8.35
N GLY A 115 17.29 16.57 9.62
CA GLY A 115 16.70 17.24 10.79
C GLY A 115 15.40 16.63 11.33
N ASP A 116 14.66 15.86 10.53
CA ASP A 116 13.37 15.27 10.93
C ASP A 116 13.46 13.86 11.56
N GLY A 117 14.69 13.41 11.83
CA GLY A 117 14.98 12.08 12.34
C GLY A 117 14.97 10.99 11.27
N THR A 118 15.46 9.80 11.65
CA THR A 118 15.58 8.64 10.78
C THR A 118 14.20 8.09 10.44
N GLY A 119 13.61 8.53 9.32
CA GLY A 119 12.31 8.02 8.87
C GLY A 119 11.63 8.88 7.81
N ALA A 120 12.03 10.14 7.65
CA ALA A 120 11.48 11.06 6.66
C ALA A 120 12.31 11.06 5.37
N TRP A 121 11.61 11.06 4.24
CA TRP A 121 12.19 11.05 2.90
C TRP A 121 11.42 12.00 1.99
N THR A 122 12.08 12.57 0.99
CA THR A 122 11.49 13.54 0.07
C THR A 122 11.84 13.25 -1.38
N PHE A 123 10.92 13.60 -2.27
CA PHE A 123 11.11 13.68 -3.71
C PHE A 123 10.51 14.98 -4.22
N GLU A 124 11.26 15.68 -5.07
CA GLU A 124 10.83 16.95 -5.66
C GLU A 124 10.73 16.80 -7.17
N HIS A 125 9.63 17.28 -7.73
CA HIS A 125 9.41 17.27 -9.17
C HIS A 125 8.39 18.34 -9.56
N GLU A 126 8.63 19.02 -10.69
CA GLU A 126 7.76 20.11 -11.14
C GLU A 126 6.32 19.66 -11.41
N ALA A 127 6.13 18.48 -12.00
CA ALA A 127 4.81 17.90 -12.24
C ALA A 127 3.94 17.73 -10.97
N LEU A 128 4.54 17.70 -9.78
CA LEU A 128 3.79 17.64 -8.52
C LEU A 128 3.08 18.97 -8.17
N ARG A 129 3.46 20.07 -8.83
CA ARG A 129 2.81 21.38 -8.63
C ARG A 129 1.49 21.53 -9.39
N GLU A 130 1.27 20.71 -10.41
CA GLU A 130 0.17 20.90 -11.37
C GLU A 130 -1.01 19.93 -11.19
N GLY A 131 -1.01 19.11 -10.12
CA GLY A 131 -2.08 18.16 -9.82
C GLY A 131 -3.21 18.69 -8.95
#